data_AF-A0A150PHE2-F1
#
_entry.id   AF-A0A150PHE2-F1
#
_cell.length_a   1.000
_cell.length_b   1.000
_cell.length_c   1.000
_cell.angle_alpha   90.00
_cell.angle_beta   90.00
_cell.angle_gamma   90.00
#
_symmetry.space_group_name_H-M   'P 1'
#
loop_
_entity.id
_entity.type
_entity.pdbx_description
1 polymer ?
#
loop_
_entity_poly.entity_id
_entity_poly.type
_entity_poly.pdbx_seq_one_letter_code
_entity_poly.pdbx_strand_id
1 'polypeptide(L)'
;MTAHNTDVLALRDELAQLLRSAPPGGADPAGRGGATSSPRQRAVIIGAGGAAFAAIAACKMLGYHLISVTTRSWTSTEVMLESPAGQRASELGALTAPWPIQTDRSISSKSSEALRLNWSEFAVAADLIIQATSAGMLGGPPGEEVTSIIPWGSLSPDVCLYDVVYNPPVTPFLRMARERGLRASDGLGMLVGQAAQSFTLWTGLPAPVEVMRAAAEDSLRKATGGR
;
A
#
# COMPACT_ATOMS: atom_id res chain seq x y z
N MET A 1 -11.47 27.41 -12.34
CA MET A 1 -11.76 25.98 -12.12
C MET A 1 -10.61 25.41 -11.31
N THR A 2 -10.86 25.01 -10.06
CA THR A 2 -9.83 24.48 -9.15
C THR A 2 -9.89 22.96 -9.18
N ALA A 3 -8.75 22.28 -9.35
CA ALA A 3 -8.68 20.82 -9.35
C ALA A 3 -8.28 20.32 -7.95
N HIS A 4 -8.95 19.28 -7.47
CA HIS A 4 -8.66 18.60 -6.20
C HIS A 4 -8.41 17.11 -6.46
N ASN A 5 -7.50 16.49 -5.69
CA ASN A 5 -7.31 15.05 -5.68
C ASN A 5 -7.74 14.51 -4.31
N THR A 6 -8.95 13.93 -4.26
CA THR A 6 -9.55 13.41 -3.03
C THR A 6 -9.00 12.03 -2.64
N ASP A 7 -8.35 11.32 -3.57
CA ASP A 7 -7.71 10.01 -3.31
C ASP A 7 -6.63 10.11 -2.25
N VAL A 8 -5.76 11.14 -2.34
CA VAL A 8 -4.64 11.34 -1.41
C VAL A 8 -5.14 11.50 0.01
N LEU A 9 -6.17 12.34 0.20
CA LEU A 9 -6.71 12.64 1.53
C LEU A 9 -7.49 11.45 2.09
N ALA A 10 -8.30 10.79 1.26
CA ALA A 10 -9.04 9.60 1.66
C ALA A 10 -8.07 8.47 2.08
N LEU A 11 -7.05 8.22 1.28
CA LEU A 11 -6.06 7.19 1.58
C LEU A 11 -5.24 7.55 2.82
N ARG A 12 -4.84 8.81 3.00
CA ARG A 12 -4.17 9.26 4.23
C ARG A 12 -5.01 8.94 5.48
N ASP A 13 -6.31 9.23 5.45
CA ASP A 13 -7.19 9.05 6.61
C ASP A 13 -7.39 7.56 6.95
N GLU A 14 -7.57 6.73 5.93
CA GLU A 14 -7.66 5.27 6.07
C GLU A 14 -6.37 4.66 6.62
N LEU A 15 -5.22 5.04 6.06
CA LEU A 15 -3.91 4.58 6.54
C LEU A 15 -3.67 5.04 7.98
N ALA A 16 -4.04 6.27 8.34
CA ALA A 16 -3.91 6.76 9.71
C ALA A 16 -4.79 5.97 10.68
N GLN A 17 -6.00 5.58 10.27
CA GLN A 17 -6.89 4.74 11.08
C GLN A 17 -6.32 3.33 11.26
N LEU A 18 -5.81 2.72 10.20
CA LEU A 18 -5.16 1.41 10.25
C LEU A 18 -3.90 1.41 11.13
N LEU A 19 -3.11 2.48 11.09
CA LEU A 19 -1.93 2.63 11.94
C LEU A 19 -2.29 2.82 13.42
N ARG A 20 -3.37 3.57 13.73
CA ARG A 20 -3.85 3.77 15.11
C ARG A 20 -4.50 2.55 15.74
N SER A 21 -5.06 1.64 14.95
CA SER A 21 -5.60 0.38 15.47
C SER A 21 -4.51 -0.62 15.87
N ALA A 22 -3.23 -0.23 15.77
CA ALA A 22 -2.13 -0.96 16.39
C ALA A 22 -2.31 -0.97 17.91
N PRO A 23 -2.17 -2.12 18.59
CA PRO A 23 -1.87 -2.05 20.01
C PRO A 23 -0.61 -1.19 20.19
N PRO A 24 -0.54 -0.32 21.21
CA PRO A 24 0.72 0.33 21.56
C PRO A 24 1.72 -0.80 21.78
N GLY A 25 2.84 -0.74 21.05
CA GLY A 25 3.74 -1.87 20.80
C GLY A 25 3.95 -2.76 22.02
N GLY A 26 4.02 -4.07 21.76
CA GLY A 26 4.37 -5.06 22.78
C GLY A 26 5.52 -4.54 23.62
N ALA A 27 5.24 -4.30 24.91
CA ALA A 27 6.25 -3.91 25.85
C ALA A 27 7.41 -4.91 25.75
N ASP A 28 8.59 -4.38 25.47
CA ASP A 28 9.85 -5.10 25.61
C ASP A 28 9.87 -5.79 26.99
N PRO A 29 9.88 -7.14 27.06
CA PRO A 29 9.98 -7.84 28.34
C PRO A 29 11.36 -7.63 29.00
N ALA A 30 12.30 -6.96 28.32
CA ALA A 30 13.67 -6.71 28.76
C ALA A 30 13.99 -5.22 28.93
N GLY A 31 13.11 -4.46 29.59
CA GLY A 31 13.31 -3.11 30.13
C GLY A 31 14.69 -2.45 29.95
N ARG A 32 14.99 -1.98 28.75
CA ARG A 32 16.08 -1.03 28.49
C ARG A 32 15.47 0.32 28.14
N GLY A 33 15.31 1.15 29.16
CA GLY A 33 15.08 2.57 29.00
C GLY A 33 16.24 3.23 28.26
N GLY A 34 15.94 3.86 27.13
CA GLY A 34 16.86 4.66 26.35
C GLY A 34 16.10 5.28 25.19
N ALA A 35 16.16 6.60 25.04
CA ALA A 35 15.42 7.37 24.04
C ALA A 35 15.54 6.75 22.64
N THR A 36 14.45 6.21 22.10
CA THR A 36 14.42 5.72 20.72
C THR A 36 13.78 6.80 19.86
N SER A 37 14.60 7.47 19.06
CA SER A 37 14.14 8.21 17.87
C SER A 37 13.05 7.40 17.17
N SER A 38 11.89 8.00 16.88
CA SER A 38 10.82 7.36 16.12
C SER A 38 11.44 6.59 14.95
N PRO A 39 11.26 5.26 14.85
CA PRO A 39 11.88 4.50 13.77
C PRO A 39 11.47 5.16 12.45
N ARG A 40 12.43 5.38 11.56
CA ARG A 40 12.16 5.99 10.25
C ARG A 40 11.08 5.17 9.57
N GLN A 41 9.85 5.70 9.56
CA GLN A 41 8.69 4.96 9.10
C GLN A 41 8.90 4.56 7.63
N ARG A 42 8.86 3.25 7.37
CA ARG A 42 9.14 2.66 6.06
C ARG A 42 7.84 2.18 5.43
N ALA A 43 7.55 2.68 4.23
CA ALA A 43 6.40 2.26 3.45
C ALA A 43 6.84 1.60 2.15
N VAL A 44 6.15 0.54 1.79
CA VAL A 44 6.34 -0.18 0.54
C VAL A 44 5.06 -0.10 -0.26
N ILE A 45 5.17 0.21 -1.55
CA ILE A 45 4.04 0.40 -2.46
C ILE A 45 4.25 -0.48 -3.69
N ILE A 46 3.25 -1.31 -3.96
CA ILE A 46 3.21 -2.20 -5.13
C ILE A 46 2.25 -1.57 -6.14
N GLY A 47 2.78 -1.07 -7.25
CA GLY A 47 2.06 -0.39 -8.32
C GLY A 47 2.70 0.95 -8.69
N ALA A 48 2.39 1.43 -9.89
CA ALA A 48 2.89 2.72 -10.38
C ALA A 48 1.80 3.52 -11.13
N GLY A 49 0.53 3.29 -10.76
CA GLY A 49 -0.64 4.00 -11.29
C GLY A 49 -1.10 5.15 -10.38
N GLY A 50 -2.27 5.71 -10.67
CA GLY A 50 -2.83 6.84 -9.91
C GLY A 50 -2.93 6.58 -8.40
N ALA A 51 -3.45 5.40 -8.01
CA ALA A 51 -3.54 4.99 -6.61
C ALA A 51 -2.17 4.87 -5.93
N ALA A 52 -1.14 4.41 -6.65
CA ALA A 52 0.23 4.33 -6.12
C ALA A 52 0.82 5.72 -5.86
N PHE A 53 0.60 6.68 -6.77
CA PHE A 53 1.03 8.06 -6.54
C PHE A 53 0.27 8.74 -5.40
N ALA A 54 -1.03 8.44 -5.26
CA ALA A 54 -1.80 8.87 -4.11
C ALA A 54 -1.26 8.27 -2.81
N ALA A 55 -0.86 6.99 -2.82
CA ALA A 55 -0.23 6.31 -1.69
C ALA A 55 1.11 6.94 -1.30
N ILE A 56 1.97 7.28 -2.26
CA ILE A 56 3.24 7.98 -1.98
C ILE A 56 2.95 9.31 -1.26
N ALA A 57 2.03 10.11 -1.80
CA ALA A 57 1.66 11.39 -1.22
C ALA A 57 1.05 11.24 0.18
N ALA A 58 0.14 10.28 0.37
CA ALA A 58 -0.47 9.98 1.66
C ALA A 58 0.58 9.55 2.70
N CYS A 59 1.49 8.65 2.34
CA CYS A 59 2.61 8.24 3.20
C CYS A 59 3.50 9.43 3.59
N LYS A 60 3.83 10.34 2.66
CA LYS A 60 4.59 11.56 2.98
C LYS A 60 3.85 12.43 4.00
N MET A 61 2.54 12.61 3.84
CA MET A 61 1.71 13.37 4.78
C MET A 61 1.63 12.75 6.17
N LEU A 62 1.80 11.42 6.27
CA LEU A 62 1.84 10.67 7.52
C LEU A 62 3.23 10.64 8.17
N GLY A 63 4.25 11.24 7.55
CA GLY A 63 5.61 11.29 8.09
C GLY A 63 6.53 10.17 7.61
N TYR A 64 6.12 9.35 6.63
CA TYR A 64 7.00 8.36 6.03
C TYR A 64 8.06 9.03 5.18
N HIS A 65 9.32 8.92 5.59
CA HIS A 65 10.44 9.49 4.85
C HIS A 65 11.07 8.48 3.89
N LEU A 66 10.93 7.19 4.16
CA LEU A 66 11.52 6.12 3.38
C LEU A 66 10.42 5.29 2.71
N ILE A 67 10.14 5.61 1.45
CA ILE A 67 9.05 4.99 0.66
C ILE A 67 9.68 4.28 -0.52
N SER A 68 9.42 2.99 -0.70
CA SER A 68 9.84 2.23 -1.89
C SER A 68 8.64 1.85 -2.75
N VAL A 69 8.80 1.95 -4.06
CA VAL A 69 7.78 1.65 -5.07
C VAL A 69 8.33 0.61 -6.03
N THR A 70 7.52 -0.41 -6.36
CA THR A 70 7.81 -1.35 -7.45
C THR A 70 6.55 -1.65 -8.26
N THR A 71 6.69 -2.15 -9.48
CA THR A 71 5.57 -2.65 -10.29
C THR A 71 6.04 -3.76 -11.22
N ARG A 72 5.13 -4.68 -11.59
CA ARG A 72 5.43 -5.87 -12.40
C ARG A 72 6.17 -5.60 -13.71
N SER A 73 5.98 -4.41 -14.30
CA SER A 73 6.63 -4.03 -15.56
C SER A 73 8.09 -3.59 -15.39
N TRP A 74 8.55 -3.30 -14.18
CA TRP A 74 9.91 -2.85 -13.90
C TRP A 74 10.85 -4.04 -13.73
N THR A 75 11.05 -4.81 -14.78
CA THR A 75 11.83 -6.06 -14.76
C THR A 75 13.34 -5.83 -14.65
N SER A 76 13.82 -4.63 -14.96
CA SER A 76 15.22 -4.21 -14.77
C SER A 76 15.30 -2.76 -14.30
N THR A 77 16.47 -2.37 -13.80
CA THR A 77 16.74 -1.00 -13.37
C THR A 77 16.58 -0.01 -14.53
N GLU A 78 17.01 -0.39 -15.73
CA GLU A 78 16.93 0.43 -16.94
C GLU A 78 15.47 0.70 -17.29
N VAL A 79 14.64 -0.35 -17.38
CA VAL A 79 13.20 -0.23 -17.66
C VAL A 79 12.50 0.65 -16.62
N MET A 80 12.87 0.51 -15.34
CA MET A 80 12.34 1.30 -14.25
C MET A 80 12.66 2.79 -14.38
N LEU A 81 13.95 3.14 -14.56
CA LEU A 81 14.43 4.52 -14.62
C LEU A 81 13.95 5.27 -15.88
N GLU A 82 13.80 4.56 -17.00
CA GLU A 82 13.29 5.13 -18.25
C GLU A 82 11.77 5.31 -18.25
N SER A 83 11.05 4.64 -17.33
CA SER A 83 9.60 4.71 -17.30
C SER A 83 9.09 6.07 -16.78
N PRO A 84 8.07 6.70 -17.44
CA PRO A 84 7.46 7.93 -16.93
C PRO A 84 6.89 7.76 -15.50
N ALA A 85 6.40 6.56 -15.18
CA ALA A 85 5.90 6.26 -13.85
C ALA A 85 7.01 6.21 -12.79
N GLY A 86 8.21 5.73 -13.14
CA GLY A 86 9.38 5.71 -12.27
C GLY A 86 9.91 7.11 -12.00
N GLN A 87 9.97 7.94 -13.05
CA GLN A 87 10.31 9.37 -12.93
C GLN A 87 9.33 10.08 -11.99
N ARG A 88 8.03 9.90 -12.20
CA ARG A 88 6.99 10.49 -11.33
C ARG A 88 7.05 10.00 -9.89
N ALA A 89 7.30 8.71 -9.64
CA ALA A 89 7.49 8.20 -8.28
C ALA A 89 8.68 8.88 -7.59
N SER A 90 9.76 9.11 -8.35
CA SER A 90 10.98 9.76 -7.86
C SER A 90 10.76 11.26 -7.57
N GLU A 91 9.99 11.96 -8.42
CA GLU A 91 9.56 13.35 -8.19
C GLU A 91 8.72 13.52 -6.92
N LEU A 92 7.90 12.51 -6.59
CA LEU A 92 7.14 12.47 -5.33
C LEU A 92 8.01 12.06 -4.12
N GLY A 93 9.31 11.84 -4.32
CA GLY A 93 10.29 11.52 -3.29
C GLY A 93 10.21 10.07 -2.81
N ALA A 94 9.72 9.14 -3.63
CA ALA A 94 9.83 7.71 -3.40
C ALA A 94 11.07 7.12 -4.09
N LEU A 95 11.63 6.08 -3.48
CA LEU A 95 12.68 5.25 -4.07
C LEU A 95 12.02 4.23 -5.00
N THR A 96 12.53 4.07 -6.21
CA THR A 96 12.07 3.04 -7.13
C THR A 96 12.94 1.79 -6.99
N ALA A 97 12.30 0.62 -7.00
CA ALA A 97 12.98 -0.67 -6.96
C ALA A 97 12.45 -1.56 -8.10
N PRO A 98 13.33 -2.28 -8.82
CA PRO A 98 12.89 -3.22 -9.83
C PRO A 98 12.03 -4.31 -9.19
N TRP A 99 11.09 -4.85 -9.96
CA TRP A 99 10.27 -5.96 -9.53
C TRP A 99 11.18 -7.13 -9.12
N PRO A 100 11.00 -7.71 -7.92
CA PRO A 100 11.80 -8.84 -7.51
C PRO A 100 11.43 -10.04 -8.38
N ILE A 101 12.30 -10.39 -9.32
CA ILE A 101 12.17 -11.61 -10.09
C ILE A 101 12.51 -12.76 -9.17
N GLN A 102 11.59 -13.72 -8.99
CA GLN A 102 11.90 -15.01 -8.38
C GLN A 102 12.88 -15.76 -9.30
N THR A 103 14.14 -15.40 -9.21
CA THR A 103 15.22 -16.21 -9.79
C THR A 103 15.52 -17.30 -8.78
N ASP A 104 15.16 -18.53 -9.11
CA ASP A 104 15.85 -19.68 -8.53
C ASP A 104 17.33 -19.50 -8.87
N ARG A 105 18.17 -19.41 -7.83
CA ARG A 105 19.64 -19.26 -7.84
C ARG A 105 20.21 -17.83 -7.84
N SER A 106 20.93 -17.54 -6.75
CA SER A 106 22.32 -17.03 -6.76
C SER A 106 22.66 -16.08 -7.92
N ILE A 107 22.29 -14.80 -7.82
CA ILE A 107 22.96 -13.76 -8.60
C ILE A 107 24.13 -13.24 -7.76
N SER A 108 25.24 -13.96 -7.86
CA SER A 108 26.58 -13.40 -7.68
C SER A 108 26.89 -12.57 -8.93
N SER A 109 26.83 -11.25 -8.84
CA SER A 109 27.70 -10.41 -9.66
C SER A 109 28.09 -9.14 -8.91
N LYS A 110 29.41 -9.01 -8.70
CA LYS A 110 30.12 -7.87 -8.09
C LYS A 110 30.13 -6.63 -8.99
N SER A 111 28.96 -6.26 -9.52
CA SER A 111 28.80 -5.05 -10.33
C SER A 111 27.42 -4.46 -10.03
N SER A 112 27.44 -3.41 -9.21
CA SER A 112 26.31 -2.60 -8.68
C SER A 112 25.71 -3.00 -7.32
N GLU A 113 26.49 -3.57 -6.39
CA GLU A 113 26.03 -3.85 -5.01
C GLU A 113 25.68 -2.58 -4.20
N ALA A 114 26.16 -1.40 -4.58
CA ALA A 114 26.00 -0.18 -3.79
C ALA A 114 24.68 0.60 -4.00
N LEU A 115 23.83 0.22 -4.95
CA LEU A 115 22.61 1.00 -5.31
C LEU A 115 21.35 0.17 -5.57
N ARG A 116 21.43 -1.17 -5.52
CA ARG A 116 20.24 -2.01 -5.59
C ARG A 116 19.57 -2.00 -4.22
N LEU A 117 18.51 -1.21 -4.06
CA LEU A 117 17.56 -1.45 -2.99
C LEU A 117 17.02 -2.86 -3.17
N ASN A 118 17.44 -3.77 -2.30
CA ASN A 118 16.86 -5.09 -2.24
C ASN A 118 15.43 -4.92 -1.72
N TRP A 119 14.46 -5.04 -2.63
CA TRP A 119 13.04 -4.94 -2.33
C TRP A 119 12.66 -5.77 -1.10
N SER A 120 13.16 -7.02 -1.03
CA SER A 120 12.84 -7.94 0.06
C SER A 120 13.36 -7.44 1.40
N GLU A 121 14.60 -6.95 1.46
CA GLU A 121 15.17 -6.39 2.70
C GLU A 121 14.41 -5.14 3.14
N PHE A 122 14.03 -4.29 2.18
CA PHE A 122 13.26 -3.10 2.47
C PHE A 122 11.84 -3.46 2.98
N ALA A 123 11.19 -4.44 2.35
CA ALA A 123 9.85 -4.91 2.72
C ALA A 123 9.81 -5.60 4.09
N VAL A 124 10.85 -6.36 4.45
CA VAL A 124 11.00 -6.94 5.79
C VAL A 124 11.00 -5.88 6.88
N ALA A 125 11.60 -4.72 6.60
CA ALA A 125 11.76 -3.64 7.55
C ALA A 125 10.66 -2.56 7.44
N ALA A 126 9.59 -2.84 6.68
CA ALA A 126 8.46 -1.94 6.45
C ALA A 126 7.46 -1.94 7.61
N ASP A 127 6.93 -0.77 7.94
CA ASP A 127 5.81 -0.61 8.87
C ASP A 127 4.47 -0.65 8.14
N LEU A 128 4.49 -0.39 6.83
CA LEU A 128 3.32 -0.33 5.96
C LEU A 128 3.62 -0.90 4.57
N ILE A 129 2.78 -1.83 4.12
CA ILE A 129 2.82 -2.40 2.76
C ILE A 129 1.48 -2.12 2.06
N ILE A 130 1.53 -1.42 0.93
CA ILE A 130 0.35 -1.01 0.17
C ILE A 130 0.34 -1.72 -1.18
N GLN A 131 -0.68 -2.52 -1.44
CA GLN A 131 -1.04 -2.98 -2.77
C GLN A 131 -1.85 -1.86 -3.43
N ALA A 132 -1.30 -1.23 -4.47
CA ALA A 132 -1.89 -0.11 -5.21
C ALA A 132 -2.10 -0.42 -6.72
N THR A 133 -2.34 -1.69 -7.06
CA THR A 133 -2.66 -2.20 -8.40
C THR A 133 -4.07 -2.78 -8.46
N SER A 134 -4.51 -3.21 -9.65
CA SER A 134 -5.76 -3.97 -9.83
C SER A 134 -5.60 -5.49 -9.64
N ALA A 135 -4.44 -5.99 -9.26
CA ALA A 135 -4.21 -7.43 -9.08
C ALA A 135 -5.08 -7.99 -7.95
N GLY A 136 -5.82 -9.06 -8.22
CA GLY A 136 -6.78 -9.66 -7.28
C GLY A 136 -8.18 -9.03 -7.32
N MET A 137 -8.39 -7.96 -8.10
CA MET A 137 -9.72 -7.36 -8.32
C MET A 137 -10.61 -8.30 -9.13
N LEU A 138 -11.91 -8.32 -8.84
CA LEU A 138 -12.88 -9.12 -9.57
C LEU A 138 -12.91 -8.69 -11.05
N GLY A 139 -12.60 -9.63 -11.95
CA GLY A 139 -12.46 -9.36 -13.40
C GLY A 139 -11.14 -8.68 -13.79
N GLY A 140 -10.23 -8.47 -12.84
CA GLY A 140 -8.87 -7.98 -13.07
C GLY A 140 -7.83 -9.11 -13.18
N PRO A 141 -6.54 -8.75 -13.24
CA PRO A 141 -5.44 -9.72 -13.20
C PRO A 141 -5.45 -10.56 -11.92
N PRO A 142 -4.90 -11.79 -11.94
CA PRO A 142 -4.71 -12.60 -10.73
C PRO A 142 -3.87 -11.86 -9.68
N GLY A 143 -4.10 -12.15 -8.40
CA GLY A 143 -3.43 -11.47 -7.28
C GLY A 143 -2.12 -12.14 -6.83
N GLU A 144 -1.85 -13.34 -7.32
CA GLU A 144 -0.79 -14.22 -6.87
C GLU A 144 0.60 -13.62 -7.11
N GLU A 145 0.79 -12.87 -8.21
CA GLU A 145 2.03 -12.17 -8.50
C GLU A 145 2.40 -11.14 -7.41
N VAL A 146 1.42 -10.45 -6.84
CA VAL A 146 1.66 -9.55 -5.70
C VAL A 146 2.03 -10.35 -4.46
N THR A 147 1.33 -11.45 -4.20
CA THR A 147 1.60 -12.28 -3.01
C THR A 147 2.97 -12.93 -3.04
N SER A 148 3.52 -13.25 -4.22
CA SER A 148 4.76 -13.99 -4.38
C SER A 148 6.02 -13.16 -4.08
N ILE A 149 5.90 -11.84 -4.10
CA ILE A 149 7.01 -10.90 -3.87
C ILE A 149 7.09 -10.38 -2.43
N ILE A 150 6.11 -10.72 -1.60
CA ILE A 150 6.07 -10.28 -0.21
C ILE A 150 6.78 -11.33 0.66
N PRO A 151 7.79 -10.93 1.46
CA PRO A 151 8.54 -11.85 2.31
C PRO A 151 7.74 -12.18 3.59
N TRP A 152 6.57 -12.79 3.42
CA TRP A 152 5.55 -12.91 4.48
C TRP A 152 6.05 -13.52 5.80
N GLY A 153 6.97 -14.48 5.75
CA GLY A 153 7.52 -15.15 6.94
C GLY A 153 8.52 -14.29 7.73
N SER A 154 8.98 -13.19 7.15
CA SER A 154 9.98 -12.29 7.74
C SER A 154 9.42 -10.91 8.07
N LEU A 155 8.12 -10.69 7.88
CA LEU A 155 7.49 -9.41 8.21
C LEU A 155 7.40 -9.24 9.73
N SER A 156 7.55 -7.98 10.18
CA SER A 156 7.21 -7.62 11.56
C SER A 156 5.76 -7.97 11.88
N PRO A 157 5.43 -8.52 13.06
CA PRO A 157 4.04 -8.71 13.47
C PRO A 157 3.25 -7.38 13.56
N ASP A 158 3.96 -6.27 13.70
CA ASP A 158 3.37 -4.93 13.77
C ASP A 158 3.14 -4.28 12.38
N VAL A 159 3.54 -4.93 11.28
CA VAL A 159 3.32 -4.36 9.94
C VAL A 159 1.83 -4.21 9.63
N CYS A 160 1.47 -3.08 9.03
CA CYS A 160 0.15 -2.85 8.46
C CYS A 160 0.15 -3.14 6.97
N LEU A 161 -0.90 -3.79 6.46
CA LEU A 161 -1.11 -4.02 5.05
C LEU A 161 -2.36 -3.27 4.56
N TYR A 162 -2.29 -2.69 3.38
CA TYR A 162 -3.42 -2.00 2.77
C TYR A 162 -3.58 -2.45 1.32
N ASP A 163 -4.79 -2.81 0.92
CA ASP A 163 -5.12 -3.16 -0.46
C ASP A 163 -6.10 -2.13 -1.02
N VAL A 164 -5.76 -1.44 -2.11
CA VAL A 164 -6.69 -0.48 -2.74
C VAL A 164 -7.88 -1.18 -3.41
N VAL A 165 -7.81 -2.50 -3.59
CA VAL A 165 -8.91 -3.30 -4.10
C VAL A 165 -9.98 -3.46 -3.02
N TYR A 166 -11.24 -3.24 -3.40
CA TYR A 166 -12.43 -3.41 -2.54
C TYR A 166 -13.43 -4.44 -3.08
N ASN A 167 -13.21 -4.95 -4.29
CA ASN A 167 -14.03 -6.00 -4.90
C ASN A 167 -13.13 -7.03 -5.60
N PRO A 168 -13.08 -8.30 -5.15
CA PRO A 168 -13.84 -8.86 -4.03
C PRO A 168 -13.39 -8.30 -2.66
N PRO A 169 -14.20 -8.46 -1.59
CA PRO A 169 -13.82 -8.03 -0.23
C PRO A 169 -12.57 -8.73 0.34
N VAL A 170 -12.16 -9.86 -0.23
CA VAL A 170 -10.97 -10.61 0.19
C VAL A 170 -10.16 -11.01 -1.03
N THR A 171 -9.11 -10.25 -1.32
CA THR A 171 -8.11 -10.56 -2.35
C THR A 171 -7.12 -11.64 -1.85
N PRO A 172 -6.30 -12.24 -2.74
CA PRO A 172 -5.19 -13.10 -2.31
C PRO A 172 -4.22 -12.41 -1.33
N PHE A 173 -3.97 -11.10 -1.52
CA PHE A 173 -3.14 -10.29 -0.63
C PHE A 173 -3.74 -10.19 0.78
N LEU A 174 -5.02 -9.83 0.89
CA LEU A 174 -5.71 -9.74 2.18
C LEU A 174 -5.88 -11.11 2.84
N ARG A 175 -6.10 -12.18 2.07
CA ARG A 175 -6.16 -13.55 2.57
C ARG A 175 -4.85 -13.95 3.24
N MET A 176 -3.72 -13.74 2.56
CA MET A 176 -2.39 -14.08 3.07
C MET A 176 -2.04 -13.32 4.35
N ALA A 177 -2.43 -12.04 4.44
CA ALA A 177 -2.28 -11.24 5.65
C ALA A 177 -3.09 -11.83 6.82
N ARG A 178 -4.36 -12.16 6.59
CA ARG A 178 -5.26 -12.75 7.61
C ARG A 178 -4.77 -14.10 8.11
N GLU A 179 -4.32 -14.97 7.21
CA GLU A 179 -3.76 -16.29 7.54
C GLU A 179 -2.53 -16.19 8.46
N ARG A 180 -1.86 -15.03 8.48
CA ARG A 180 -0.67 -14.74 9.30
C ARG A 180 -0.97 -13.87 10.51
N GLY A 181 -2.25 -13.54 10.76
CA GLY A 181 -2.64 -12.64 11.84
C GLY A 181 -2.14 -11.20 11.67
N LEU A 182 -1.78 -10.79 10.45
CA LEU A 182 -1.30 -9.45 10.16
C LEU A 182 -2.49 -8.49 9.97
N ARG A 183 -2.29 -7.24 10.38
CA ARG A 183 -3.32 -6.20 10.27
C ARG A 183 -3.45 -5.76 8.83
N ALA A 184 -4.64 -5.88 8.26
CA ALA A 184 -4.91 -5.52 6.88
C ALA A 184 -6.26 -4.85 6.69
N SER A 185 -6.33 -3.88 5.78
CA SER A 185 -7.58 -3.23 5.35
C SER A 185 -7.71 -3.23 3.82
N ASP A 186 -8.96 -3.26 3.35
CA ASP A 186 -9.31 -3.13 1.94
C ASP A 186 -9.53 -1.66 1.53
N GLY A 187 -9.84 -1.46 0.24
CA GLY A 187 -9.99 -0.16 -0.38
C GLY A 187 -11.37 0.48 -0.22
N LEU A 188 -12.33 -0.17 0.47
CA LEU A 188 -13.70 0.31 0.51
C LEU A 188 -13.81 1.64 1.28
N GLY A 189 -13.05 1.76 2.37
CA GLY A 189 -12.95 3.00 3.13
C GLY A 189 -12.43 4.16 2.28
N MET A 190 -11.40 3.91 1.45
CA MET A 190 -10.88 4.92 0.52
C MET A 190 -11.93 5.29 -0.54
N LEU A 191 -12.67 4.34 -1.10
CA LEU A 191 -13.76 4.61 -2.06
C LEU A 191 -14.84 5.51 -1.45
N VAL A 192 -15.28 5.21 -0.23
CA VAL A 192 -16.28 6.02 0.47
C VAL A 192 -15.71 7.40 0.82
N GLY A 193 -14.48 7.45 1.32
CA GLY A 193 -13.81 8.68 1.74
C GLY A 193 -13.60 9.66 0.58
N GLN A 194 -13.13 9.18 -0.58
CA GLN A 194 -12.95 10.04 -1.75
C GLN A 194 -14.29 10.57 -2.26
N ALA A 195 -15.34 9.75 -2.25
CA ALA A 195 -16.67 10.14 -2.68
C ALA A 195 -17.29 11.17 -1.72
N ALA A 196 -17.10 10.99 -0.41
CA ALA A 196 -17.57 11.92 0.60
C ALA A 196 -16.91 13.30 0.45
N GLN A 197 -15.60 13.36 0.22
CA GLN A 197 -14.91 14.62 -0.03
C GLN A 197 -15.40 15.29 -1.30
N SER A 198 -15.55 14.54 -2.39
CA SER A 198 -16.10 15.07 -3.65
C SER A 198 -17.53 15.62 -3.47
N PHE A 199 -18.38 14.90 -2.73
CA PHE A 199 -19.73 15.36 -2.40
C PHE A 199 -19.70 16.71 -1.68
N THR A 200 -18.87 16.85 -0.64
CA THR A 200 -18.75 18.12 0.09
C THR A 200 -18.17 19.24 -0.77
N LEU A 201 -17.19 18.96 -1.64
CA LEU A 201 -16.64 19.95 -2.55
C LEU A 201 -17.68 20.48 -3.56
N TRP A 202 -18.53 19.60 -4.09
CA TRP A 202 -19.52 19.99 -5.10
C TRP A 202 -20.76 20.65 -4.52
N THR A 203 -21.21 20.19 -3.35
CA THR A 203 -22.48 20.63 -2.75
C THR A 203 -22.32 21.71 -1.69
N GLY A 204 -21.12 21.83 -1.10
CA GLY A 204 -20.89 22.63 0.10
C GLY A 204 -21.53 22.06 1.37
N LEU A 205 -22.13 20.86 1.31
CA LEU A 205 -22.82 20.21 2.42
C LEU A 205 -21.95 19.08 3.02
N PRO A 206 -22.12 18.77 4.32
CA PRO A 206 -21.48 17.61 4.91
C PRO A 206 -21.95 16.32 4.23
N ALA A 207 -21.01 15.48 3.82
CA ALA A 207 -21.34 14.20 3.20
C ALA A 207 -21.98 13.23 4.21
N PRO A 208 -23.06 12.52 3.83
CA PRO A 208 -23.66 11.50 4.67
C PRO A 208 -22.85 10.18 4.60
N VAL A 209 -21.64 10.18 5.19
CA VAL A 209 -20.64 9.10 5.05
C VAL A 209 -21.21 7.71 5.35
N GLU A 210 -21.98 7.56 6.44
CA GLU A 210 -22.56 6.27 6.83
C GLU A 210 -23.57 5.75 5.80
N VAL A 211 -24.37 6.64 5.20
CA VAL A 211 -25.32 6.27 4.14
C VAL A 211 -24.57 5.84 2.88
N MET A 212 -23.51 6.57 2.53
CA MET A 212 -22.66 6.24 1.38
C MET A 212 -21.96 4.89 1.56
N ARG A 213 -21.44 4.62 2.77
CA ARG A 213 -20.84 3.33 3.13
C ARG A 213 -21.84 2.19 3.01
N ALA A 214 -23.01 2.33 3.63
CA ALA A 214 -24.06 1.31 3.58
C ALA A 214 -24.49 1.00 2.13
N ALA A 215 -24.62 2.03 1.28
CA ALA A 215 -24.96 1.87 -0.13
C ALA A 215 -23.86 1.15 -0.93
N ALA A 216 -22.59 1.45 -0.66
CA ALA A 216 -21.46 0.79 -1.31
C ALA A 216 -21.38 -0.70 -0.92
N GLU A 217 -21.51 -1.02 0.36
CA GLU A 217 -21.54 -2.40 0.85
C GLU A 217 -22.70 -3.20 0.26
N ASP A 218 -23.89 -2.59 0.17
CA ASP A 218 -25.06 -3.25 -0.42
C ASP A 218 -24.87 -3.57 -1.90
N SER A 219 -24.23 -2.66 -2.63
CA SER A 219 -23.88 -2.85 -4.04
C SER A 219 -22.87 -3.99 -4.20
N LEU A 220 -21.86 -4.09 -3.33
CA LEU A 220 -20.88 -5.18 -3.34
C LEU A 220 -21.52 -6.53 -3.03
N ARG A 221 -22.43 -6.60 -2.03
CA ARG A 221 -23.16 -7.84 -1.69
C ARG A 221 -23.99 -8.34 -2.87
N LYS A 222 -24.69 -7.45 -3.58
CA LYS A 222 -25.48 -7.82 -4.78
C LYS A 222 -24.59 -8.32 -5.91
N ALA A 223 -23.43 -7.70 -6.11
CA ALA A 223 -22.47 -8.11 -7.13
C ALA A 223 -21.82 -9.48 -6.86
N THR A 224 -21.69 -9.88 -5.58
CA THR A 224 -21.12 -11.18 -5.18
C THR A 224 -22.17 -12.28 -5.02
N GLY A 225 -23.41 -11.96 -4.64
CA GLY A 225 -24.49 -12.94 -4.42
C GLY A 225 -25.34 -13.29 -5.64
N GLY A 226 -25.09 -12.67 -6.81
CA GLY A 226 -25.84 -12.89 -8.05
C GLY A 226 -25.22 -13.91 -9.01
N ARG A 227 -24.37 -14.84 -8.54
CA ARG A 227 -23.76 -15.90 -9.35
C ARG A 227 -24.00 -17.27 -8.76
#